data_AF-A0A7Z0SJ85-F1
#
_entry.id   AF-A0A7Z0SJ85-F1
#
_cell.length_a   1.000
_cell.length_b   1.000
_cell.length_c   1.000
_cell.angle_alpha   90.00
_cell.angle_beta   90.00
_cell.angle_gamma   90.00
#
_symmetry.space_group_name_H-M   'P 1'
#
loop_
_entity.id
_entity.type
_entity.pdbx_description
1 polymer ?
#
loop_
_entity_poly.entity_id
_entity_poly.type
_entity_poly.pdbx_seq_one_letter_code
_entity_poly.pdbx_strand_id
1 'polypeptide(L)' 'MKVAVLNYTGSVGKTVAASHLLAPRMNGAQIFAVESTNETGADLGLNVDQLRGEHFGRLFRELLTREDAIVDVGASNIE' A
#
# COMPACT_ATOMS: atom_id res chain seq x y z
N MET A 1 1.32 3.33 -15.74
CA MET A 1 0.24 4.04 -15.03
C MET A 1 0.27 3.69 -13.54
N LYS A 2 0.08 4.66 -12.64
CA LYS A 2 0.09 4.41 -11.18
C LYS A 2 -1.29 4.76 -10.62
N VAL A 3 -1.91 3.85 -9.87
CA VAL A 3 -3.25 4.03 -9.31
C VAL A 3 -3.22 3.78 -7.81
N ALA A 4 -3.86 4.66 -7.04
CA ALA A 4 -4.14 4.43 -5.62
C ALA A 4 -5.63 4.12 -5.43
N VAL A 5 -5.95 3.06 -4.70
CA VAL A 5 -7.31 2.66 -4.34
C VAL A 5 -7.53 3.06 -2.89
N LEU A 6 -8.42 4.04 -2.68
CA LEU A 6 -8.66 4.67 -1.39
C LEU A 6 -10.15 4.56 -1.02
N ASN A 7 -10.42 4.26 0.24
CA ASN A 7 -11.76 4.39 0.84
C ASN A 7 -11.66 4.35 2.37
N TYR A 8 -12.27 5.35 3.02
CA TYR A 8 -12.34 5.50 4.48
C TYR A 8 -13.07 4.37 5.20
N THR A 9 -13.79 3.51 4.47
CA THR A 9 -14.51 2.36 5.03
C THR A 9 -13.76 1.06 4.70
N GLY A 10 -13.58 0.21 5.71
CA GLY A 10 -13.07 -1.15 5.55
C GLY A 10 -14.08 -2.04 4.80
N SER A 11 -13.60 -3.14 4.21
CA SER A 11 -14.48 -4.19 3.64
C SER A 11 -15.41 -3.75 2.49
N VAL A 12 -15.18 -2.61 1.86
CA VAL A 12 -15.95 -2.14 0.68
C VAL A 12 -15.47 -2.72 -0.66
N GLY A 13 -14.58 -3.71 -0.63
CA GLY A 13 -14.06 -4.36 -1.84
C GLY A 13 -12.90 -3.64 -2.52
N LYS A 14 -12.16 -2.76 -1.82
CA LYS A 14 -10.94 -2.11 -2.36
C LYS A 14 -9.94 -3.12 -2.93
N THR A 15 -9.57 -4.12 -2.12
CA THR A 15 -8.63 -5.18 -2.51
C THR A 15 -9.16 -6.00 -3.68
N VAL A 16 -10.47 -6.22 -3.77
CA VAL A 16 -11.10 -6.91 -4.91
C VAL A 16 -10.99 -6.04 -6.18
N ALA A 17 -11.28 -4.75 -6.09
CA ALA A 17 -11.11 -3.82 -7.20
C ALA A 17 -9.64 -3.73 -7.64
N ALA A 18 -8.70 -3.62 -6.71
CA ALA A 18 -7.27 -3.61 -7.01
C ALA A 18 -6.82 -4.89 -7.74
N SER A 19 -7.15 -6.06 -7.19
CA SER A 19 -6.64 -7.35 -7.68
C SER A 19 -7.38 -7.93 -8.88
N HIS A 20 -8.71 -7.78 -8.94
CA HIS A 20 -9.53 -8.47 -9.95
C HIS A 20 -10.11 -7.53 -11.02
N LEU A 21 -10.14 -6.21 -10.77
CA LEU A 21 -10.55 -5.23 -11.76
C LEU A 21 -9.35 -4.52 -12.39
N LEU A 22 -8.49 -3.92 -11.57
CA LEU A 22 -7.41 -3.05 -12.03
C LEU A 22 -6.17 -3.81 -12.50
N ALA A 23 -5.61 -4.71 -11.70
CA ALA A 23 -4.36 -5.39 -12.03
C ALA A 23 -4.40 -6.12 -13.40
N PRO A 24 -5.46 -6.87 -13.77
CA PRO A 24 -5.55 -7.52 -15.08
C PRO A 24 -5.61 -6.53 -16.26
N ARG A 25 -6.06 -5.30 -16.02
CA ARG A 25 -6.16 -4.22 -17.03
C ARG A 25 -4.90 -3.35 -17.09
N MET A 26 -3.97 -3.58 -16.17
CA MET A 26 -2.70 -2.87 -16.07
C MET A 26 -1.53 -3.85 -16.21
N ASN A 27 -1.62 -4.77 -17.17
CA ASN A 27 -0.56 -5.76 -17.46
C ASN A 27 -0.13 -6.62 -16.24
N GLY A 28 -1.04 -6.88 -15.31
CA GLY A 28 -0.71 -7.58 -14.07
C GLY A 28 0.09 -6.71 -13.09
N ALA A 29 -0.17 -5.40 -13.06
CA ALA A 29 0.51 -4.43 -12.20
C ALA A 29 0.68 -4.93 -10.76
N GLN A 30 1.86 -4.68 -10.19
CA GLN A 30 2.12 -5.02 -8.80
C GLN A 30 1.23 -4.19 -7.87
N ILE A 31 0.63 -4.89 -6.90
CA ILE A 31 -0.20 -4.29 -5.86
C ILE A 31 0.63 -4.12 -4.58
N PHE A 32 0.65 -2.90 -4.06
CA PHE A 32 1.26 -2.53 -2.79
C PHE A 32 0.14 -2.25 -1.79
N ALA A 33 -0.03 -3.11 -0.79
CA ALA A 33 -0.99 -2.87 0.29
C ALA A 33 -0.35 -1.96 1.35
N VAL A 34 -1.02 -0.86 1.69
CA VAL A 34 -0.65 0.04 2.79
C VAL A 34 -1.65 -0.19 3.91
N GLU A 35 -1.23 -0.92 4.94
CA GLU A 35 -2.03 -1.27 6.11
C GLU A 35 -1.34 -0.78 7.39
N SER A 36 -2.11 -0.70 8.47
CA SER A 36 -1.61 -0.36 9.80
C SER A 36 -0.76 -1.48 10.41
N THR A 37 -0.97 -2.74 10.00
CA THR A 37 -0.32 -3.89 10.63
C THR A 37 1.06 -4.21 10.01
N ASN A 38 2.06 -3.47 10.45
CA ASN A 38 3.40 -4.01 10.76
C ASN A 38 3.92 -3.40 12.09
N GLU A 39 2.99 -3.18 13.03
CA GLU A 39 3.17 -2.52 14.33
C GLU A 39 3.84 -3.39 15.42
N THR A 40 4.61 -4.42 15.05
CA THR A 40 5.32 -5.27 16.04
C THR A 40 6.73 -4.75 16.38
N GLY A 41 7.05 -3.50 16.01
CA GLY A 41 8.36 -2.87 16.29
C GLY A 41 8.47 -2.17 17.64
N ALA A 42 7.34 -1.84 18.28
CA ALA A 42 7.34 -1.12 19.57
C ALA A 42 7.90 -1.98 20.72
N ASP A 43 7.74 -3.29 20.66
CA ASP A 43 8.27 -4.24 21.66
C ASP A 43 9.79 -4.49 21.52
N LEU A 44 10.42 -4.02 20.44
CA LEU A 44 11.84 -4.25 20.12
C LEU A 44 12.73 -3.00 20.29
N GLY A 45 12.19 -1.91 20.86
CA GLY A 45 12.94 -0.68 21.09
C GLY A 45 13.35 0.08 19.82
N LEU A 46 12.73 -0.23 18.68
CA LEU A 46 12.91 0.50 17.43
C LEU A 46 11.96 1.68 17.38
N ASN A 47 12.46 2.86 17.00
CA ASN A 47 11.62 4.04 16.83
C ASN A 47 10.58 3.76 15.73
N VAL A 48 9.30 3.79 16.10
CA VAL A 48 8.17 3.55 15.19
C VAL A 48 8.24 4.46 13.95
N ASP A 49 8.72 5.70 14.11
CA ASP A 49 8.93 6.63 13.00
C ASP A 49 10.04 6.18 12.01
N GLN A 50 11.08 5.50 12.50
CA GLN A 50 12.14 4.96 11.66
C GLN A 50 11.62 3.81 10.77
N LEU A 51 10.78 2.93 11.33
CA LEU A 51 10.12 1.86 10.56
C LEU A 51 9.09 2.43 9.57
N ARG A 52 8.26 3.41 9.98
CA ARG A 52 7.31 4.10 9.09
C ARG A 52 8.03 4.76 7.90
N GLY A 53 9.13 5.46 8.15
CA GLY A 53 9.93 6.11 7.13
C GLY A 53 10.62 5.14 6.17
N GLU A 54 11.15 4.01 6.66
CA GLU A 54 11.80 3.01 5.81
C GLU A 54 10.81 2.29 4.88
N HIS A 55 9.65 1.88 5.41
CA HIS A 55 8.59 1.25 4.60
C HIS A 55 8.06 2.20 3.53
N PHE A 56 7.81 3.46 3.89
CA PHE A 56 7.43 4.50 2.92
C PHE A 56 8.53 4.74 1.89
N GLY A 57 9.78 4.87 2.32
CA GLY A 57 10.92 5.07 1.42
C GLY A 57 11.14 3.91 0.45
N ARG A 58 10.86 2.67 0.86
CA ARG A 58 10.85 1.50 -0.02
C ARG A 58 9.72 1.58 -1.03
N LEU A 59 8.48 1.82 -0.59
CA LEU A 59 7.33 1.98 -1.47
C LEU A 59 7.57 3.09 -2.51
N PHE A 60 8.05 4.24 -2.06
CA PHE A 60 8.35 5.38 -2.94
C PHE A 60 9.37 5.01 -4.03
N ARG A 61 10.46 4.31 -3.66
CA ARG A 61 11.47 3.85 -4.63
C ARG A 61 10.91 2.85 -5.64
N GLU A 62 10.09 1.91 -5.20
CA GLU A 62 9.39 0.97 -6.11
C GLU A 62 8.45 1.71 -7.07
N LEU A 63 7.73 2.71 -6.58
CA LEU A 63 6.86 3.53 -7.41
C LEU A 63 7.64 4.39 -8.41
N LEU A 64 8.90 4.77 -8.15
CA LEU A 64 9.71 5.53 -9.10
C LEU A 64 10.17 4.68 -10.29
N THR A 65 10.50 3.40 -10.07
CA THR A 65 11.08 2.53 -11.10
C THR A 65 10.04 1.77 -11.92
N ARG A 66 8.81 1.63 -11.41
CA ARG A 66 7.74 0.88 -12.08
C ARG A 66 6.94 1.75 -13.04
N GLU A 67 6.68 1.18 -14.22
CA GLU A 67 5.74 1.76 -15.18
C GLU A 67 4.31 1.61 -14.66
N ASP A 68 3.92 0.41 -14.23
CA ASP A 68 2.60 0.07 -13.71
C ASP A 68 2.63 -0.35 -12.23
N ALA A 69 1.79 0.28 -11.41
CA ALA A 69 1.65 -0.03 -9.99
C ALA A 69 0.26 0.32 -9.46
N ILE A 70 -0.22 -0.47 -8.49
CA ILE A 70 -1.45 -0.22 -7.75
C ILE A 70 -1.11 -0.12 -6.26
N VAL A 71 -1.57 0.92 -5.59
CA VAL A 71 -1.45 1.08 -4.13
C VAL A 71 -2.84 0.88 -3.52
N ASP A 72 -3.06 -0.21 -2.81
CA ASP A 72 -4.29 -0.48 -2.07
C ASP A 72 -4.14 0.03 -0.64
N VAL A 73 -4.84 1.12 -0.29
CA VAL A 73 -4.68 1.75 1.03
C VAL A 73 -5.81 1.31 1.95
N GLY A 74 -5.42 0.67 3.04
CA GLY A 74 -6.28 0.32 4.16
C GLY A 74 -7.01 1.54 4.70
N ALA A 75 -8.25 1.35 5.15
CA ALA A 75 -9.10 2.45 5.62
C ALA A 75 -8.47 3.26 6.78
N SER A 76 -7.64 2.61 7.60
CA SER A 76 -6.92 3.21 8.73
C SER A 76 -5.72 4.08 8.35
N ASN A 77 -5.32 4.10 7.07
CA ASN A 77 -4.06 4.70 6.61
C ASN A 77 -4.27 5.83 5.57
N ILE A 78 -5.48 6.37 5.50
CA ILE A 78 -5.83 7.46 4.57
C ILE A 78 -5.48 8.85 5.15
N GLU A 79 -5.29 8.94 6.47
CA GLU A 79 -4.87 10.18 7.16
C GLU A 79 -3.37 10.46 7.04
#